data_AF-A0A523IMI4-F1
#
_entry.id   AF-A0A523IMI4-F1
#
_cell.length_a   1.000
_cell.length_b   1.000
_cell.length_c   1.000
_cell.angle_alpha   90.00
_cell.angle_beta   90.00
_cell.angle_gamma   90.00
#
_symmetry.space_group_name_H-M   'P 1'
#
loop_
_entity.id
_entity.type
_entity.pdbx_description
1 polymer ?
#
loop_
_entity_poly.entity_id
_entity_poly.type
_entity_poly.pdbx_seq_one_letter_code
_entity_poly.pdbx_strand_id
1 'polypeptide(L)'
;MIILRTFILIFISLVLFKETNMILAAENSTVDLVTEKYTLDNGLTVILEENHASAVVAVNVWVKVGSACEGEGEHGLAHVHEHMLFKGTEKRGVGEIARVIESSGGDINAFTSFDETVYYVVIASRFAETALDVLSDAVSHSTFDPAELSKELEVVLEEIRRGEDSPSRVLSQKMFAEAFKEHAYKRPVIGTSQSVKSFTRDKILKFYKKWYSPDNMVLVVVGDFNKSDIKDKINETFGKLSKTSIPNCEIPVESAQKEIKPFVISKDIKEGYFVLAFHGPEANSDDTPVLDVLSNILGSGESSRLYRNVKEEKGVVNSIYSYAFTPKDPGLFVVGGTLKPENAKEALKEVLTELYRLKSEKVSTRELEKAKVNIESDTIYTKETMQGQAQKLGYFEVETGDFIFEKEYLEKVSKVRAEDVIRVANKYFNNNNMTPGLLLPSDSVTINVNEIKQIAEDVSSNLQSESKKDSSKPKEEVFKTKLENGITLLVKENHTVPIFAARAVFLAGVRFENEKNNGISNILSDMFTRGTDTRSAEDIAVEIESLAAEIDGFSGRNSIGVAVESLSKNYDKTMDIFADVILNPSFPVQEIERARREILASINRQGDNPIRTAINTFLSTLYIKHPYRFDTLGKT
;
A
#
# COMPACT_ATOMS: atom_id res chain seq x y z
N MET A 1 3.26 -59.97 -53.67
CA MET A 1 3.73 -61.02 -54.60
C MET A 1 5.25 -60.97 -54.63
N ILE A 2 5.92 -62.08 -54.28
CA ILE A 2 7.38 -62.37 -54.40
C ILE A 2 8.37 -61.37 -53.74
N ILE A 3 9.28 -61.94 -52.94
CA ILE A 3 10.45 -61.28 -52.32
C ILE A 3 11.67 -61.52 -53.22
N LEU A 4 12.64 -60.60 -53.25
CA LEU A 4 14.05 -61.00 -53.47
C LEU A 4 15.06 -60.11 -52.72
N ARG A 5 16.20 -60.71 -52.32
CA ARG A 5 17.31 -60.12 -51.55
C ARG A 5 18.64 -60.29 -52.29
N THR A 6 19.51 -59.26 -52.21
CA THR A 6 21.00 -59.29 -52.36
C THR A 6 21.55 -58.09 -51.56
N PHE A 7 22.40 -58.11 -50.53
CA PHE A 7 23.31 -59.08 -49.87
C PHE A 7 24.79 -59.03 -50.33
N ILE A 8 25.72 -59.28 -49.37
CA ILE A 8 27.21 -59.12 -49.42
C ILE A 8 27.65 -57.64 -49.32
N LEU A 9 28.32 -57.11 -48.28
CA LEU A 9 29.47 -57.45 -47.41
C LEU A 9 30.85 -56.93 -47.89
N ILE A 10 31.44 -56.03 -47.10
CA ILE A 10 32.87 -56.01 -46.69
C ILE A 10 33.01 -55.14 -45.42
N PHE A 11 34.00 -55.46 -44.57
CA PHE A 11 34.29 -54.82 -43.28
C PHE A 11 35.37 -53.73 -43.43
N ILE A 12 35.40 -52.70 -42.55
CA ILE A 12 36.62 -52.15 -41.90
C ILE A 12 36.29 -51.05 -40.84
N SER A 13 36.75 -51.29 -39.60
CA SER A 13 37.16 -50.41 -38.48
C SER A 13 36.39 -49.14 -38.00
N LEU A 14 36.31 -49.03 -36.65
CA LEU A 14 36.24 -47.84 -35.76
C LEU A 14 35.03 -46.87 -35.92
N VAL A 15 33.99 -46.96 -35.07
CA VAL A 15 33.91 -46.44 -33.67
C VAL A 15 33.93 -44.90 -33.56
N LEU A 16 32.91 -44.36 -32.86
CA LEU A 16 32.60 -42.94 -32.55
C LEU A 16 31.90 -42.12 -33.64
N PHE A 17 30.64 -42.46 -33.89
CA PHE A 17 29.66 -41.46 -34.36
C PHE A 17 29.41 -40.42 -33.25
N LYS A 18 29.43 -39.13 -33.60
CA LYS A 18 28.85 -38.09 -32.73
C LYS A 18 27.33 -38.22 -32.76
N GLU A 19 26.72 -38.46 -31.60
CA GLU A 19 25.34 -38.03 -31.42
C GLU A 19 25.34 -36.50 -31.28
N THR A 20 24.82 -35.82 -32.30
CA THR A 20 24.66 -34.37 -32.26
C THR A 20 23.48 -34.05 -31.35
N ASN A 21 23.75 -33.89 -30.05
CA ASN A 21 22.77 -33.41 -29.08
C ASN A 21 22.23 -32.05 -29.55
N MET A 22 21.04 -32.06 -30.16
CA MET A 22 20.29 -30.85 -30.48
C MET A 22 19.62 -30.36 -29.19
N ILE A 23 20.44 -29.82 -28.29
CA ILE A 23 19.96 -29.06 -27.14
C ILE A 23 19.23 -27.85 -27.72
N LEU A 24 17.90 -27.86 -27.67
CA LEU A 24 17.14 -26.63 -27.74
C LEU A 24 17.47 -25.87 -26.45
N ALA A 25 18.42 -24.95 -26.55
CA ALA A 25 18.59 -23.93 -25.53
C ALA A 25 17.31 -23.09 -25.57
N ALA A 26 16.44 -23.27 -24.57
CA ALA A 26 15.46 -22.25 -24.26
C ALA A 26 16.26 -21.04 -23.76
N GLU A 27 16.50 -20.09 -24.66
CA GLU A 27 16.94 -18.75 -24.27
C GLU A 27 15.80 -18.17 -23.42
N ASN A 28 15.99 -18.18 -22.09
CA ASN A 28 15.20 -17.36 -21.21
C ASN A 28 15.39 -15.92 -21.67
N SER A 29 14.42 -15.38 -22.40
CA SER A 29 14.36 -13.97 -22.76
C SER A 29 14.02 -13.16 -21.51
N THR A 30 15.00 -13.05 -20.61
CA THR A 30 15.04 -11.98 -19.62
C THR A 30 14.89 -10.68 -20.38
N VAL A 31 13.79 -9.97 -20.16
CA VAL A 31 13.66 -8.59 -20.64
C VAL A 31 14.76 -7.81 -19.93
N ASP A 32 15.78 -7.42 -20.69
CA ASP A 32 17.01 -6.84 -20.16
C ASP A 32 16.73 -5.37 -19.83
N LEU A 33 16.02 -5.17 -18.71
CA LEU A 33 15.62 -3.87 -18.17
C LEU A 33 16.86 -3.12 -17.68
N VAL A 34 17.61 -2.56 -18.62
CA VAL A 34 18.75 -1.68 -18.34
C VAL A 34 18.22 -0.32 -17.90
N THR A 35 18.02 -0.19 -16.58
CA THR A 35 17.86 1.08 -15.89
C THR A 35 19.16 1.89 -16.00
N GLU A 36 19.09 3.12 -16.50
CA GLU A 36 20.24 4.03 -16.59
C GLU A 36 20.07 5.22 -15.65
N LYS A 37 21.06 5.48 -14.79
CA LYS A 37 21.18 6.71 -13.99
C LYS A 37 22.28 7.60 -14.56
N TYR A 38 21.96 8.86 -14.85
CA TYR A 38 22.92 9.87 -15.30
C TYR A 38 22.57 11.26 -14.74
N THR A 39 23.39 12.26 -15.02
CA THR A 39 23.19 13.64 -14.54
C THR A 39 23.36 14.60 -15.72
N LEU A 40 22.47 15.60 -15.83
CA LEU A 40 22.58 16.69 -16.81
C LEU A 40 23.59 17.75 -16.37
N ASP A 41 24.10 18.56 -17.30
CA ASP A 41 25.06 19.64 -17.03
C ASP A 41 24.57 20.69 -16.00
N ASN A 42 23.25 20.85 -15.84
CA ASN A 42 22.66 21.73 -14.82
C ASN A 42 22.56 21.09 -13.42
N GLY A 43 22.86 19.79 -13.29
CA GLY A 43 22.85 19.03 -12.05
C GLY A 43 21.62 18.15 -11.82
N LEU A 44 20.64 18.13 -12.74
CA LEU A 44 19.49 17.23 -12.62
C LEU A 44 19.92 15.77 -12.71
N THR A 45 19.57 14.97 -11.69
CA THR A 45 19.69 13.51 -11.76
C THR A 45 18.54 12.95 -12.60
N VAL A 46 18.85 12.06 -13.53
CA VAL A 46 17.87 11.38 -14.38
C VAL A 46 18.01 9.87 -14.22
N ILE A 47 16.89 9.18 -14.02
CA ILE A 47 16.78 7.71 -14.04
C ILE A 47 15.84 7.33 -15.18
N LEU A 48 16.28 6.40 -16.03
CA LEU A 48 15.62 6.05 -17.27
C LEU A 48 15.50 4.53 -17.45
N GLU A 49 14.28 4.01 -17.56
CA GLU A 49 14.01 2.57 -17.74
C GLU A 49 13.10 2.32 -18.95
N GLU A 50 13.68 1.73 -20.00
CA GLU A 50 13.01 1.39 -21.25
C GLU A 50 12.28 0.06 -21.09
N ASN A 51 10.95 0.09 -21.11
CA ASN A 51 10.10 -1.06 -20.80
C ASN A 51 8.91 -1.17 -21.76
N HIS A 52 9.07 -2.00 -22.79
CA HIS A 52 8.06 -2.21 -23.85
C HIS A 52 6.87 -3.12 -23.44
N ALA A 53 6.71 -3.46 -22.16
CA ALA A 53 5.63 -4.35 -21.70
C ALA A 53 4.22 -3.76 -21.85
N SER A 54 4.11 -2.43 -21.99
CA SER A 54 2.86 -1.72 -22.29
C SER A 54 3.16 -0.39 -22.99
N ALA A 55 2.31 0.03 -23.92
CA ALA A 55 2.45 1.29 -24.69
C ALA A 55 2.08 2.54 -23.86
N VAL A 56 2.67 2.63 -22.67
CA VAL A 56 2.49 3.67 -21.65
C VAL A 56 3.87 4.11 -21.15
N VAL A 57 4.00 5.39 -20.82
CA VAL A 57 5.17 5.98 -20.16
C VAL A 57 4.73 6.72 -18.91
N ALA A 58 5.44 6.51 -17.81
CA ALA A 58 5.39 7.32 -16.60
C ALA A 58 6.57 8.29 -16.58
N VAL A 59 6.29 9.56 -16.23
CA VAL A 59 7.29 10.62 -16.05
C VAL A 59 7.05 11.24 -14.67
N ASN A 60 8.01 11.06 -13.76
CA ASN A 60 7.95 11.57 -12.40
C ASN A 60 9.06 12.61 -12.18
N VAL A 61 8.72 13.78 -11.66
CA VAL A 61 9.69 14.76 -11.12
C VAL A 61 9.59 14.73 -9.60
N TRP A 62 10.64 14.21 -8.96
CA TRP A 62 10.80 14.22 -7.51
C TRP A 62 11.62 15.44 -7.13
N VAL A 63 11.17 16.19 -6.14
CA VAL A 63 11.91 17.29 -5.53
C VAL A 63 12.26 16.88 -4.11
N LYS A 64 13.54 16.95 -3.74
CA LYS A 64 14.07 16.56 -2.42
C LYS A 64 13.76 17.65 -1.38
N VAL A 65 12.47 17.93 -1.21
CA VAL A 65 11.90 18.81 -0.18
C VAL A 65 10.45 18.40 0.10
N GLY A 66 10.09 18.28 1.37
CA GLY A 66 8.70 18.14 1.83
C GLY A 66 8.44 19.03 3.05
N SER A 67 7.40 18.73 3.84
CA SER A 67 7.05 19.56 5.01
C SER A 67 8.09 19.57 6.14
N ALA A 68 9.04 18.62 6.16
CA ALA A 68 10.10 18.57 7.18
C ALA A 68 11.08 19.74 7.08
N CYS A 69 11.27 20.29 5.87
CA CYS A 69 12.16 21.42 5.59
C CYS A 69 11.47 22.80 5.69
N GLU A 70 10.26 22.87 6.25
CA GLU A 70 9.49 24.12 6.41
C GLU A 70 9.90 24.91 7.67
N GLY A 71 10.47 26.09 7.45
CA GLY A 71 10.81 27.05 8.49
C GLY A 71 9.59 27.75 9.10
N GLU A 72 9.84 28.67 10.03
CA GLU A 72 8.77 29.45 10.67
C GLU A 72 7.94 30.24 9.65
N GLY A 73 6.62 30.01 9.68
CA GLY A 73 5.69 30.65 8.74
C GLY A 73 5.63 30.02 7.35
N GLU A 74 6.35 28.90 7.11
CA GLU A 74 6.28 28.04 5.92
C GLU A 74 5.46 26.75 6.16
N HIS A 75 4.85 26.52 7.33
CA HIS A 75 4.23 25.22 7.66
C HIS A 75 2.98 24.88 6.80
N GLY A 76 3.04 23.86 5.96
CA GLY A 76 2.06 23.52 4.91
C GLY A 76 2.31 24.19 3.55
N LEU A 77 3.43 24.91 3.38
CA LEU A 77 3.77 25.63 2.16
C LEU A 77 4.27 24.70 1.05
N ALA A 78 4.85 23.54 1.39
CA ALA A 78 5.18 22.50 0.42
C ALA A 78 3.90 21.98 -0.26
N HIS A 79 2.88 21.62 0.51
CA HIS A 79 1.57 21.14 0.04
C HIS A 79 0.83 22.19 -0.79
N VAL A 80 0.85 23.46 -0.35
CA VAL A 80 0.24 24.56 -1.12
C VAL A 80 1.04 24.90 -2.38
N HIS A 81 2.37 24.73 -2.37
CA HIS A 81 3.20 24.87 -3.58
C HIS A 81 2.90 23.77 -4.61
N GLU A 82 2.74 22.53 -4.14
CA GLU A 82 2.40 21.37 -4.97
C GLU A 82 1.08 21.57 -5.72
N HIS A 83 0.00 21.86 -5.00
CA HIS A 83 -1.29 22.22 -5.59
C HIS A 83 -1.15 23.35 -6.62
N MET A 84 -0.35 24.38 -6.32
CA MET A 84 -0.21 25.56 -7.18
C MET A 84 0.61 25.33 -8.46
N LEU A 85 1.50 24.34 -8.51
CA LEU A 85 2.39 24.13 -9.65
C LEU A 85 1.60 23.96 -10.96
N PHE A 86 0.55 23.14 -10.92
CA PHE A 86 -0.30 22.81 -12.07
C PHE A 86 -1.40 23.84 -12.37
N LYS A 87 -1.51 24.96 -11.64
CA LYS A 87 -2.58 25.94 -11.86
C LYS A 87 -2.36 26.84 -13.08
N GLY A 88 -1.14 26.95 -13.60
CA GLY A 88 -0.85 27.63 -14.88
C GLY A 88 0.59 28.14 -15.01
N THR A 89 1.14 28.09 -16.22
CA THR A 89 2.50 28.54 -16.56
C THR A 89 2.46 29.75 -17.49
N GLU A 90 3.62 30.34 -17.78
CA GLU A 90 3.75 31.38 -18.81
C GLU A 90 3.31 30.89 -20.22
N LYS A 91 3.32 29.57 -20.45
CA LYS A 91 2.95 28.90 -21.70
C LYS A 91 1.51 28.34 -21.71
N ARG A 92 0.93 28.03 -20.54
CA ARG A 92 -0.34 27.29 -20.39
C ARG A 92 -1.27 27.97 -19.40
N GLY A 93 -2.47 28.34 -19.85
CA GLY A 93 -3.50 28.96 -19.02
C GLY A 93 -4.08 28.03 -17.96
N VAL A 94 -4.96 28.59 -17.12
CA VAL A 94 -5.58 27.87 -16.00
C VAL A 94 -6.36 26.65 -16.49
N GLY A 95 -6.02 25.47 -15.95
CA GLY A 95 -6.60 24.18 -16.34
C GLY A 95 -6.08 23.59 -17.66
N GLU A 96 -5.24 24.29 -18.42
CA GLU A 96 -4.73 23.77 -19.69
C GLU A 96 -3.70 22.64 -19.52
N ILE A 97 -2.99 22.62 -18.39
CA ILE A 97 -2.05 21.55 -18.02
C ILE A 97 -2.77 20.19 -17.96
N ALA A 98 -3.82 20.07 -17.14
CA ALA A 98 -4.64 18.86 -17.06
C ALA A 98 -5.29 18.54 -18.41
N ARG A 99 -5.92 19.54 -19.06
CA ARG A 99 -6.59 19.39 -20.37
C ARG A 99 -5.68 18.78 -21.45
N VAL A 100 -4.39 19.12 -21.49
CA VAL A 100 -3.44 18.58 -22.47
C VAL A 100 -3.13 17.10 -22.21
N ILE A 101 -2.99 16.70 -20.94
CA ILE A 101 -2.74 15.30 -20.57
C ILE A 101 -4.00 14.43 -20.72
N GLU A 102 -5.14 14.88 -20.20
CA GLU A 102 -6.42 14.18 -20.29
C GLU A 102 -6.86 13.95 -21.75
N SER A 103 -6.76 14.97 -22.61
CA SER A 103 -7.11 14.83 -24.04
C SER A 103 -6.12 13.96 -24.83
N SER A 104 -4.94 13.69 -24.26
CA SER A 104 -3.98 12.70 -24.77
C SER A 104 -4.25 11.29 -24.23
N GLY A 105 -5.23 11.12 -23.33
CA GLY A 105 -5.55 9.85 -22.68
C GLY A 105 -4.57 9.47 -21.56
N GLY A 106 -3.92 10.46 -20.94
CA GLY A 106 -3.10 10.27 -19.74
C GLY A 106 -3.77 10.79 -18.47
N ASP A 107 -3.09 10.57 -17.35
CA ASP A 107 -3.39 11.11 -16.03
C ASP A 107 -2.24 12.02 -15.56
N ILE A 108 -2.55 13.04 -14.76
CA ILE A 108 -1.56 13.96 -14.15
C ILE A 108 -1.94 14.28 -12.71
N ASN A 109 -0.99 14.07 -11.81
CA ASN A 109 -1.24 14.14 -10.38
C ASN A 109 0.07 14.44 -9.62
N ALA A 110 -0.04 14.70 -8.32
CA ALA A 110 1.10 14.97 -7.46
C ALA A 110 0.84 14.46 -6.03
N PHE A 111 1.88 14.49 -5.19
CA PHE A 111 1.74 14.39 -3.74
C PHE A 111 2.88 15.10 -3.02
N THR A 112 2.60 15.52 -1.79
CA THR A 112 3.58 16.05 -0.85
C THR A 112 3.72 15.09 0.34
N SER A 113 4.96 14.82 0.74
CA SER A 113 5.33 14.01 1.91
C SER A 113 6.07 14.88 2.95
N PHE A 114 6.64 14.25 3.97
CA PHE A 114 7.53 14.95 4.91
C PHE A 114 8.85 15.35 4.25
N ASP A 115 9.47 14.47 3.48
CA ASP A 115 10.86 14.65 3.00
C ASP A 115 10.93 15.07 1.51
N GLU A 116 9.83 14.91 0.78
CA GLU A 116 9.77 15.02 -0.69
C GLU A 116 8.43 15.59 -1.21
N THR A 117 8.47 16.10 -2.45
CA THR A 117 7.31 16.51 -3.23
C THR A 117 7.44 15.92 -4.63
N VAL A 118 6.40 15.26 -5.13
CA VAL A 118 6.47 14.46 -6.36
C VAL A 118 5.34 14.84 -7.31
N TYR A 119 5.69 15.14 -8.55
CA TYR A 119 4.77 15.49 -9.64
C TYR A 119 4.88 14.43 -10.73
N TYR A 120 3.77 13.88 -11.22
CA TYR A 120 3.82 12.79 -12.20
C TYR A 120 2.76 12.87 -13.31
N VAL A 121 3.12 12.31 -14.45
CA VAL A 121 2.25 12.09 -15.61
C VAL A 121 2.36 10.63 -16.06
N VAL A 122 1.23 9.96 -16.25
CA VAL A 122 1.14 8.63 -16.86
C VAL A 122 0.39 8.76 -18.18
N ILE A 123 1.01 8.43 -19.32
CA ILE A 123 0.46 8.73 -20.65
C ILE A 123 0.76 7.63 -21.66
N ALA A 124 -0.04 7.53 -22.73
CA ALA A 124 0.26 6.61 -23.84
C ALA A 124 1.56 7.03 -24.56
N SER A 125 2.45 6.08 -24.86
CA SER A 125 3.85 6.31 -25.30
C SER A 125 4.06 7.32 -26.43
N ARG A 126 3.15 7.33 -27.42
CA ARG A 126 3.13 8.31 -28.53
C ARG A 126 3.05 9.79 -28.10
N PHE A 127 2.84 10.05 -26.80
CA PHE A 127 2.77 11.38 -26.20
C PHE A 127 3.80 11.57 -25.07
N ALA A 128 4.84 10.72 -24.96
CA ALA A 128 5.90 10.87 -23.94
C ALA A 128 6.58 12.25 -23.98
N GLU A 129 6.83 12.80 -25.18
CA GLU A 129 7.30 14.18 -25.35
C GLU A 129 6.36 15.23 -24.73
N THR A 130 5.05 14.98 -24.73
CA THR A 130 4.05 15.88 -24.15
C THR A 130 4.07 15.81 -22.62
N ALA A 131 4.31 14.63 -22.02
CA ALA A 131 4.53 14.52 -20.58
C ALA A 131 5.79 15.31 -20.14
N LEU A 132 6.90 15.16 -20.87
CA LEU A 132 8.13 15.91 -20.62
C LEU A 132 7.91 17.43 -20.76
N ASP A 133 7.30 17.90 -21.86
CA ASP A 133 7.05 19.33 -22.11
C ASP A 133 5.98 19.94 -21.19
N VAL A 134 5.06 19.15 -20.63
CA VAL A 134 4.13 19.59 -19.58
C VAL A 134 4.84 19.72 -18.24
N LEU A 135 5.56 18.68 -17.80
CA LEU A 135 6.21 18.68 -16.49
C LEU A 135 7.39 19.65 -16.43
N SER A 136 8.24 19.74 -17.47
CA SER A 136 9.34 20.70 -17.48
C SER A 136 8.82 22.14 -17.41
N ASP A 137 7.70 22.44 -18.07
CA ASP A 137 7.10 23.76 -18.09
C ASP A 137 6.41 24.11 -16.77
N ALA A 138 5.68 23.16 -16.17
CA ALA A 138 5.11 23.33 -14.83
C ALA A 138 6.21 23.58 -13.79
N VAL A 139 7.28 22.79 -13.81
CA VAL A 139 8.39 22.88 -12.86
C VAL A 139 9.27 24.12 -13.10
N SER A 140 9.37 24.65 -14.34
CA SER A 140 10.21 25.83 -14.65
C SER A 140 9.47 27.17 -14.58
N HIS A 141 8.22 27.21 -15.04
CA HIS A 141 7.52 28.44 -15.43
C HIS A 141 6.13 28.59 -14.79
N SER A 142 5.82 27.87 -13.71
CA SER A 142 4.55 28.08 -13.00
C SER A 142 4.43 29.53 -12.53
N THR A 143 3.28 30.14 -12.82
CA THR A 143 3.03 31.56 -12.58
C THR A 143 2.67 31.85 -11.13
N PHE A 144 2.22 30.82 -10.38
CA PHE A 144 1.69 30.93 -9.02
C PHE A 144 0.68 32.08 -8.90
N ASP A 145 -0.32 32.13 -9.79
CA ASP A 145 -1.25 33.25 -9.91
C ASP A 145 -1.96 33.61 -8.57
N PRO A 146 -2.07 34.90 -8.18
CA PRO A 146 -2.69 35.29 -6.92
C PRO A 146 -4.19 34.95 -6.78
N ALA A 147 -4.94 34.96 -7.88
CA ALA A 147 -6.37 34.69 -7.86
C ALA A 147 -6.67 33.18 -7.82
N GLU A 148 -5.89 32.36 -8.53
CA GLU A 148 -5.94 30.90 -8.35
C GLU A 148 -5.46 30.49 -6.95
N LEU A 149 -4.37 31.08 -6.43
CA LEU A 149 -3.93 30.87 -5.05
C LEU A 149 -5.04 31.19 -4.04
N SER A 150 -5.76 32.29 -4.23
CA SER A 150 -6.84 32.69 -3.31
C SER A 150 -7.98 31.68 -3.26
N LYS A 151 -8.22 30.91 -4.34
CA LYS A 151 -9.17 29.77 -4.36
C LYS A 151 -8.54 28.54 -3.70
N GLU A 152 -7.29 28.25 -4.02
CA GLU A 152 -6.62 27.03 -3.59
C GLU A 152 -6.38 26.99 -2.08
N LEU A 153 -6.14 28.13 -1.44
CA LEU A 153 -6.09 28.21 0.01
C LEU A 153 -7.43 27.81 0.66
N GLU A 154 -8.59 28.09 0.05
CA GLU A 154 -9.88 27.61 0.56
C GLU A 154 -10.12 26.11 0.26
N VAL A 155 -9.55 25.56 -0.83
CA VAL A 155 -9.54 24.11 -1.09
C VAL A 155 -8.74 23.38 0.00
N VAL A 156 -7.51 23.82 0.28
CA VAL A 156 -6.65 23.23 1.31
C VAL A 156 -7.23 23.44 2.72
N LEU A 157 -7.91 24.56 2.99
CA LEU A 157 -8.66 24.74 4.24
C LEU A 157 -9.86 23.79 4.37
N GLU A 158 -10.54 23.45 3.29
CA GLU A 158 -11.60 22.44 3.29
C GLU A 158 -11.05 21.02 3.48
N GLU A 159 -9.88 20.71 2.92
CA GLU A 159 -9.17 19.45 3.18
C GLU A 159 -8.69 19.30 4.62
N ILE A 160 -8.33 20.41 5.29
CA ILE A 160 -8.07 20.42 6.73
C ILE A 160 -9.36 20.10 7.50
N ARG A 161 -10.49 20.76 7.20
CA ARG A 161 -11.80 20.47 7.85
C ARG A 161 -12.24 19.01 7.65
N ARG A 162 -12.17 18.49 6.42
CA ARG A 162 -12.44 17.09 6.09
C ARG A 162 -11.48 16.12 6.79
N GLY A 163 -10.27 16.57 7.14
CA GLY A 163 -9.32 15.85 7.98
C GLY A 163 -9.69 15.87 9.47
N GLU A 164 -10.19 16.99 9.98
CA GLU A 164 -10.71 17.14 11.35
C GLU A 164 -11.98 16.30 11.59
N ASP A 165 -12.78 16.04 10.55
CA ASP A 165 -13.92 15.12 10.57
C ASP A 165 -13.52 13.63 10.58
N SER A 166 -12.32 13.28 10.06
CA SER A 166 -11.85 11.89 9.96
C SER A 166 -11.20 11.40 11.26
N PRO A 167 -11.78 10.43 12.00
CA PRO A 167 -11.26 10.03 13.31
C PRO A 167 -9.85 9.42 13.23
N SER A 168 -9.57 8.64 12.17
CA SER A 168 -8.25 8.07 11.92
C SER A 168 -7.19 9.13 11.59
N ARG A 169 -7.54 10.19 10.83
CA ARG A 169 -6.63 11.31 10.54
C ARG A 169 -6.37 12.16 11.78
N VAL A 170 -7.40 12.44 12.60
CA VAL A 170 -7.24 13.12 13.91
C VAL A 170 -6.35 12.32 14.86
N LEU A 171 -6.58 11.01 14.99
CA LEU A 171 -5.77 10.13 15.83
C LEU A 171 -4.31 10.04 15.35
N SER A 172 -4.09 9.91 14.03
CA SER A 172 -2.75 9.87 13.44
C SER A 172 -2.00 11.20 13.62
N GLN A 173 -2.63 12.34 13.33
CA GLN A 173 -2.01 13.65 13.56
C GLN A 173 -1.63 13.87 15.03
N LYS A 174 -2.46 13.41 15.97
CA LYS A 174 -2.15 13.47 17.41
C LYS A 174 -1.02 12.51 17.80
N MET A 175 -0.98 11.30 17.23
CA MET A 175 0.11 10.34 17.41
C MET A 175 1.47 10.94 17.01
N PHE A 176 1.59 11.50 15.79
CA PHE A 176 2.81 12.16 15.34
C PHE A 176 3.19 13.35 16.25
N ALA A 177 2.21 14.16 16.66
CA ALA A 177 2.43 15.34 17.51
C ALA A 177 2.85 15.02 18.96
N GLU A 178 2.50 13.84 19.48
CA GLU A 178 2.95 13.38 20.81
C GLU A 178 4.26 12.57 20.74
N ALA A 179 4.44 11.75 19.70
CA ALA A 179 5.64 10.94 19.52
C ALA A 179 6.88 11.83 19.34
N PHE A 180 6.85 12.72 18.35
CA PHE A 180 7.97 13.61 18.04
C PHE A 180 7.85 14.94 18.81
N LYS A 181 8.81 15.21 19.71
CA LYS A 181 8.87 16.47 20.49
C LYS A 181 9.65 17.55 19.74
N GLU A 182 10.73 17.18 19.08
CA GLU A 182 11.72 18.07 18.47
C GLU A 182 11.65 18.00 16.94
N HIS A 183 11.53 16.81 16.35
CA HIS A 183 11.50 16.58 14.90
C HIS A 183 10.41 17.36 14.17
N ALA A 184 10.61 17.57 12.86
CA ALA A 184 9.62 18.23 12.02
C ALA A 184 8.39 17.33 11.73
N TYR A 185 8.56 16.00 11.73
CA TYR A 185 7.49 15.01 11.52
C TYR A 185 6.30 15.12 12.50
N LYS A 186 6.43 15.84 13.61
CA LYS A 186 5.31 16.17 14.53
C LYS A 186 4.24 17.08 13.92
N ARG A 187 4.52 17.70 12.77
CA ARG A 187 3.66 18.66 12.07
C ARG A 187 2.97 17.96 10.89
N PRO A 188 1.66 18.10 10.69
CA PRO A 188 1.00 17.54 9.51
C PRO A 188 1.47 18.22 8.22
N VAL A 189 1.66 17.45 7.14
CA VAL A 189 2.15 17.92 5.83
C VAL A 189 1.29 19.06 5.24
N ILE A 190 -0.02 19.01 5.46
CA ILE A 190 -0.99 20.04 5.02
C ILE A 190 -0.90 21.36 5.82
N GLY A 191 -0.06 21.43 6.85
CA GLY A 191 0.04 22.57 7.76
C GLY A 191 -1.19 22.76 8.63
N THR A 192 -1.57 24.01 8.87
CA THR A 192 -2.68 24.37 9.77
C THR A 192 -3.57 25.46 9.20
N SER A 193 -4.83 25.50 9.64
CA SER A 193 -5.79 26.55 9.27
C SER A 193 -5.32 27.99 9.54
N GLN A 194 -4.32 28.20 10.41
CA GLN A 194 -3.69 29.50 10.64
C GLN A 194 -2.52 29.78 9.66
N SER A 195 -1.69 28.77 9.38
CA SER A 195 -0.53 28.93 8.49
C SER A 195 -0.96 29.06 7.02
N VAL A 196 -1.89 28.23 6.56
CA VAL A 196 -2.48 28.30 5.20
C VAL A 196 -3.09 29.68 4.92
N LYS A 197 -3.87 30.23 5.85
CA LYS A 197 -4.42 31.61 5.76
C LYS A 197 -3.37 32.72 5.78
N SER A 198 -2.11 32.41 6.13
CA SER A 198 -1.00 33.36 6.14
C SER A 198 -0.15 33.31 4.85
N PHE A 199 -0.52 32.49 3.88
CA PHE A 199 0.23 32.32 2.65
C PHE A 199 -0.07 33.39 1.61
N THR A 200 0.97 33.74 0.85
CA THR A 200 0.94 34.74 -0.21
C THR A 200 1.81 34.25 -1.36
N ARG A 201 1.57 34.77 -2.56
CA ARG A 201 2.39 34.46 -3.74
C ARG A 201 3.89 34.68 -3.49
N ASP A 202 4.25 35.71 -2.72
CA ASP A 202 5.65 35.99 -2.36
C ASP A 202 6.27 34.94 -1.44
N LYS A 203 5.49 34.27 -0.58
CA LYS A 203 5.99 33.11 0.19
C LYS A 203 6.22 31.91 -0.73
N ILE A 204 5.26 31.60 -1.60
CA ILE A 204 5.37 30.47 -2.53
C ILE A 204 6.54 30.67 -3.50
N LEU A 205 6.70 31.86 -4.08
CA LEU A 205 7.83 32.19 -4.96
C LEU A 205 9.19 32.17 -4.24
N LYS A 206 9.23 32.40 -2.91
CA LYS A 206 10.45 32.22 -2.11
C LYS A 206 10.74 30.73 -1.89
N PHE A 207 9.74 29.94 -1.52
CA PHE A 207 9.86 28.49 -1.34
C PHE A 207 10.29 27.78 -2.63
N TYR A 208 9.68 28.16 -3.77
CA TYR A 208 10.07 27.76 -5.11
C TYR A 208 11.56 28.02 -5.35
N LYS A 209 12.00 29.29 -5.30
CA LYS A 209 13.40 29.67 -5.57
C LYS A 209 14.43 29.08 -4.59
N LYS A 210 13.99 28.74 -3.37
CA LYS A 210 14.79 28.14 -2.29
C LYS A 210 15.07 26.65 -2.52
N TRP A 211 14.12 25.90 -3.08
CA TRP A 211 14.19 24.43 -3.13
C TRP A 211 14.10 23.81 -4.53
N TYR A 212 13.53 24.52 -5.52
CA TYR A 212 13.29 24.00 -6.86
C TYR A 212 14.47 24.34 -7.78
N SER A 213 15.60 23.65 -7.54
CA SER A 213 16.79 23.63 -8.40
C SER A 213 16.96 22.24 -9.02
N PRO A 214 17.47 22.10 -10.26
CA PRO A 214 17.85 20.82 -10.87
C PRO A 214 18.59 19.85 -9.95
N ASP A 215 19.59 20.33 -9.20
CA ASP A 215 20.39 19.51 -8.29
C ASP A 215 19.69 19.18 -6.95
N ASN A 216 18.44 19.64 -6.77
CA ASN A 216 17.53 19.16 -5.73
C ASN A 216 16.43 18.23 -6.29
N MET A 217 16.56 17.77 -7.54
CA MET A 217 15.52 17.02 -8.24
C MET A 217 16.04 15.68 -8.78
N VAL A 218 15.08 14.75 -8.98
CA VAL A 218 15.26 13.51 -9.73
C VAL A 218 14.14 13.43 -10.77
N LEU A 219 14.51 13.34 -12.04
CA LEU A 219 13.59 13.00 -13.12
C LEU A 219 13.64 11.48 -13.33
N VAL A 220 12.50 10.80 -13.19
CA VAL A 220 12.39 9.35 -13.42
C VAL A 220 11.44 9.13 -14.59
N VAL A 221 11.88 8.39 -15.61
CA VAL A 221 11.11 8.13 -16.83
C VAL A 221 11.13 6.63 -17.13
N VAL A 222 9.95 6.00 -17.16
CA VAL A 222 9.80 4.54 -17.30
C VAL A 222 8.71 4.19 -18.30
N GLY A 223 8.98 3.25 -19.21
CA GLY A 223 7.98 2.70 -20.12
C GLY A 223 8.45 2.55 -21.58
N ASP A 224 7.48 2.45 -22.49
CA ASP A 224 7.73 2.18 -23.90
C ASP A 224 8.14 3.46 -24.66
N PHE A 225 9.44 3.64 -24.90
CA PHE A 225 10.08 4.70 -25.68
C PHE A 225 11.42 4.19 -26.25
N ASN A 226 12.14 4.98 -27.05
CA ASN A 226 13.55 4.72 -27.36
C ASN A 226 14.48 5.55 -26.46
N LYS A 227 15.51 4.92 -25.87
CA LYS A 227 16.48 5.62 -24.99
C LYS A 227 17.23 6.78 -25.65
N SER A 228 17.49 6.78 -26.97
CA SER A 228 18.20 7.90 -27.60
C SER A 228 17.27 9.12 -27.71
N ASP A 229 16.12 8.93 -28.35
CA ASP A 229 15.15 10.00 -28.64
C ASP A 229 14.66 10.69 -27.35
N ILE A 230 14.40 9.91 -26.29
CA ILE A 230 13.92 10.45 -25.02
C ILE A 230 15.01 11.23 -24.27
N LYS A 231 16.29 10.85 -24.37
CA LYS A 231 17.40 11.55 -23.70
C LYS A 231 17.69 12.89 -24.35
N ASP A 232 17.63 12.95 -25.68
CA ASP A 232 17.67 14.22 -26.41
C ASP A 232 16.49 15.11 -25.98
N LYS A 233 15.28 14.56 -25.84
CA LYS A 233 14.12 15.32 -25.36
C LYS A 233 14.25 15.83 -23.93
N ILE A 234 14.79 15.01 -23.03
CA ILE A 234 15.07 15.39 -21.63
C ILE A 234 16.08 16.55 -21.59
N ASN A 235 17.10 16.54 -22.46
CA ASN A 235 18.04 17.64 -22.58
C ASN A 235 17.40 18.90 -23.20
N GLU A 236 16.55 18.76 -24.23
CA GLU A 236 15.77 19.87 -24.81
C GLU A 236 14.84 20.55 -23.80
N THR A 237 14.32 19.83 -22.82
CA THR A 237 13.30 20.30 -21.88
C THR A 237 13.91 20.65 -20.53
N PHE A 238 14.30 19.64 -19.75
CA PHE A 238 14.84 19.78 -18.40
C PHE A 238 16.29 20.30 -18.36
N GLY A 239 17.09 20.09 -19.41
CA GLY A 239 18.45 20.64 -19.51
C GLY A 239 18.53 22.17 -19.49
N LYS A 240 17.41 22.86 -19.75
CA LYS A 240 17.30 24.33 -19.73
C LYS A 240 16.92 24.91 -18.35
N LEU A 241 16.59 24.08 -17.37
CA LEU A 241 16.30 24.54 -16.01
C LEU A 241 17.51 25.28 -15.42
N SER A 242 17.27 26.42 -14.79
CA SER A 242 18.30 27.24 -14.16
C SER A 242 18.61 26.78 -12.75
N LYS A 243 19.89 26.52 -12.47
CA LYS A 243 20.38 26.16 -11.13
C LYS A 243 20.28 27.32 -10.14
N THR A 244 19.78 27.06 -8.94
CA THR A 244 19.78 28.00 -7.80
C THR A 244 20.66 27.48 -6.66
N SER A 245 20.82 28.27 -5.58
CA SER A 245 21.55 27.84 -4.38
C SER A 245 20.57 27.22 -3.38
N ILE A 246 20.58 25.90 -3.29
CA ILE A 246 19.81 25.15 -2.30
C ILE A 246 20.42 25.39 -0.90
N PRO A 247 19.65 25.75 0.13
CA PRO A 247 20.14 25.82 1.50
C PRO A 247 20.20 24.42 2.14
N ASN A 248 20.95 24.26 3.22
CA ASN A 248 20.84 23.04 4.03
C ASN A 248 19.45 22.95 4.66
N CYS A 249 18.86 21.74 4.68
CA CYS A 249 17.63 21.49 5.43
C CYS A 249 17.99 21.15 6.89
N GLU A 250 17.78 22.11 7.80
CA GLU A 250 18.13 21.98 9.22
C GLU A 250 16.97 21.38 10.03
N ILE A 251 16.84 20.06 10.00
CA ILE A 251 15.84 19.32 10.79
C ILE A 251 16.39 19.05 12.22
N PRO A 252 15.65 19.37 13.30
CA PRO A 252 16.08 19.05 14.66
C PRO A 252 15.99 17.55 14.95
N VAL A 253 17.12 16.90 15.21
CA VAL A 253 17.20 15.49 15.65
C VAL A 253 16.33 15.24 16.89
N GLU A 254 15.52 14.18 16.88
CA GLU A 254 14.62 13.85 17.99
C GLU A 254 15.37 13.30 19.21
N SER A 255 15.13 13.88 20.41
CA SER A 255 15.60 13.28 21.66
C SER A 255 14.95 11.92 21.93
N ALA A 256 15.75 10.88 22.13
CA ALA A 256 15.26 9.52 22.45
C ALA A 256 14.28 9.53 23.64
N GLN A 257 13.11 8.93 23.44
CA GLN A 257 12.03 8.88 24.44
C GLN A 257 12.45 8.08 25.68
N LYS A 258 11.97 8.50 26.85
CA LYS A 258 12.38 7.96 28.16
C LYS A 258 11.23 7.49 29.05
N GLU A 259 10.00 7.77 28.64
CA GLU A 259 8.78 7.40 29.35
C GLU A 259 7.64 7.12 28.36
N ILE A 260 6.61 6.43 28.83
CA ILE A 260 5.38 6.21 28.06
C ILE A 260 4.61 7.53 27.92
N LYS A 261 4.19 7.87 26.70
CA LYS A 261 3.41 9.07 26.35
C LYS A 261 1.95 8.75 25.99
N PRO A 262 1.09 8.43 26.97
CA PRO A 262 -0.31 8.09 26.71
C PRO A 262 -1.16 9.34 26.43
N PHE A 263 -2.08 9.25 25.47
CA PHE A 263 -3.11 10.27 25.24
C PHE A 263 -4.49 9.66 24.98
N VAL A 264 -5.55 10.41 25.32
CA VAL A 264 -6.93 10.06 25.04
C VAL A 264 -7.64 11.29 24.46
N ILE A 265 -8.29 11.10 23.31
CA ILE A 265 -9.13 12.09 22.63
C ILE A 265 -10.60 11.72 22.87
N SER A 266 -11.42 12.73 23.13
CA SER A 266 -12.88 12.62 23.20
C SER A 266 -13.47 13.38 22.00
N LYS A 267 -14.31 12.73 21.19
CA LYS A 267 -14.95 13.32 19.99
C LYS A 267 -16.37 12.76 19.81
N ASP A 268 -17.21 13.44 19.03
CA ASP A 268 -18.51 12.93 18.60
C ASP A 268 -18.31 11.96 17.41
N ILE A 269 -18.39 10.66 17.69
CA ILE A 269 -18.06 9.49 16.84
C ILE A 269 -18.72 8.24 17.46
N LYS A 270 -18.85 7.11 16.74
CA LYS A 270 -19.52 5.90 17.27
C LYS A 270 -18.61 4.77 17.73
N GLU A 271 -17.50 4.51 17.03
CA GLU A 271 -16.55 3.45 17.37
C GLU A 271 -15.27 4.04 17.96
N GLY A 272 -14.68 3.37 18.95
CA GLY A 272 -13.37 3.76 19.45
C GLY A 272 -12.26 3.43 18.46
N TYR A 273 -11.27 4.31 18.35
CA TYR A 273 -10.06 4.13 17.55
C TYR A 273 -8.86 4.06 18.51
N PHE A 274 -7.87 3.22 18.21
CA PHE A 274 -6.64 3.12 19.01
C PHE A 274 -5.40 3.06 18.14
N VAL A 275 -4.26 3.47 18.71
CA VAL A 275 -2.95 3.40 18.08
C VAL A 275 -1.85 3.22 19.13
N LEU A 276 -0.84 2.42 18.83
CA LEU A 276 0.39 2.27 19.62
C LEU A 276 1.56 2.57 18.68
N ALA A 277 2.21 3.70 18.88
CA ALA A 277 3.44 4.05 18.17
C ALA A 277 4.68 3.79 19.04
N PHE A 278 5.75 3.32 18.40
CA PHE A 278 7.09 3.21 18.98
C PHE A 278 8.06 3.92 18.04
N HIS A 279 9.05 4.68 18.53
CA HIS A 279 10.06 5.22 17.62
C HIS A 279 10.85 4.09 16.97
N GLY A 280 10.99 4.17 15.65
CA GLY A 280 11.73 3.24 14.80
C GLY A 280 13.01 3.87 14.25
N PRO A 281 13.69 3.18 13.34
CA PRO A 281 14.83 3.68 12.58
C PRO A 281 14.44 4.46 11.32
N GLU A 282 15.47 5.00 10.70
CA GLU A 282 15.56 5.52 9.33
C GLU A 282 15.53 4.41 8.25
N ALA A 283 15.17 4.76 7.01
CA ALA A 283 15.06 3.85 5.86
C ALA A 283 16.30 2.97 5.63
N ASN A 284 17.49 3.56 5.75
CA ASN A 284 18.78 2.90 5.47
C ASN A 284 19.25 1.93 6.57
N SER A 285 18.53 1.80 7.69
CA SER A 285 18.98 1.01 8.84
C SER A 285 18.87 -0.50 8.61
N ASP A 286 19.85 -1.27 9.09
CA ASP A 286 19.80 -2.74 9.04
C ASP A 286 18.65 -3.35 9.86
N ASP A 287 17.99 -2.57 10.71
CA ASP A 287 16.80 -2.97 11.47
C ASP A 287 15.48 -2.71 10.71
N THR A 288 15.47 -1.90 9.65
CA THR A 288 14.26 -1.58 8.85
C THR A 288 13.67 -2.82 8.18
N PRO A 289 14.43 -3.64 7.42
CA PRO A 289 13.94 -4.92 6.88
C PRO A 289 13.38 -5.90 7.93
N VAL A 290 13.83 -5.79 9.19
CA VAL A 290 13.35 -6.63 10.29
C VAL A 290 12.04 -6.08 10.88
N LEU A 291 11.86 -4.75 10.92
CA LEU A 291 10.61 -4.11 11.34
C LEU A 291 9.50 -4.31 10.31
N ASP A 292 9.80 -4.32 9.01
CA ASP A 292 8.82 -4.63 7.98
C ASP A 292 8.33 -6.08 8.11
N VAL A 293 9.26 -7.03 8.27
CA VAL A 293 8.96 -8.44 8.59
C VAL A 293 8.13 -8.57 9.87
N LEU A 294 8.49 -7.83 10.93
CA LEU A 294 7.71 -7.78 12.18
C LEU A 294 6.28 -7.27 11.92
N SER A 295 6.10 -6.21 11.12
CA SER A 295 4.78 -5.66 10.80
C SER A 295 3.91 -6.66 10.04
N ASN A 296 4.50 -7.45 9.14
CA ASN A 296 3.77 -8.44 8.35
C ASN A 296 3.37 -9.67 9.20
N ILE A 297 4.23 -10.10 10.13
CA ILE A 297 3.91 -11.14 11.13
C ILE A 297 2.82 -10.65 12.12
N LEU A 298 2.89 -9.39 12.53
CA LEU A 298 1.97 -8.81 13.51
C LEU A 298 0.57 -8.57 12.94
N GLY A 299 0.44 -7.88 11.80
CA GLY A 299 -0.84 -7.31 11.35
C GLY A 299 -1.06 -7.25 9.84
N SER A 300 -0.46 -8.14 9.05
CA SER A 300 -0.76 -8.30 7.61
C SER A 300 -1.35 -9.68 7.27
N GLY A 301 -2.55 -9.68 6.69
CA GLY A 301 -3.36 -10.88 6.42
C GLY A 301 -4.01 -11.47 7.67
N GLU A 302 -4.97 -12.38 7.47
CA GLU A 302 -5.77 -12.96 8.55
C GLU A 302 -4.96 -13.87 9.49
N SER A 303 -3.92 -14.54 9.00
CA SER A 303 -2.99 -15.36 9.78
C SER A 303 -2.06 -14.56 10.71
N SER A 304 -2.05 -13.22 10.58
CA SER A 304 -1.20 -12.37 11.42
C SER A 304 -1.58 -12.47 12.90
N ARG A 305 -0.59 -12.28 13.79
CA ARG A 305 -0.75 -12.55 15.22
C ARG A 305 -1.83 -11.68 15.86
N LEU A 306 -1.90 -10.41 15.50
CA LEU A 306 -2.91 -9.48 16.00
C LEU A 306 -4.30 -9.79 15.44
N TYR A 307 -4.40 -10.22 14.17
CA TYR A 307 -5.68 -10.62 13.61
C TYR A 307 -6.20 -11.88 14.31
N ARG A 308 -5.46 -12.99 14.31
CA ARG A 308 -5.91 -14.22 15.00
C ARG A 308 -6.10 -14.01 16.51
N ASN A 309 -5.06 -13.57 17.21
CA ASN A 309 -5.03 -13.65 18.68
C ASN A 309 -5.77 -12.47 19.36
N VAL A 310 -6.11 -11.39 18.64
CA VAL A 310 -6.78 -10.20 19.22
C VAL A 310 -8.11 -9.84 18.54
N LYS A 311 -8.21 -9.87 17.20
CA LYS A 311 -9.50 -9.74 16.52
C LYS A 311 -10.31 -11.03 16.64
N GLU A 312 -9.75 -12.15 16.20
CA GLU A 312 -10.54 -13.36 15.93
C GLU A 312 -10.87 -14.21 17.16
N GLU A 313 -9.87 -14.53 17.99
CA GLU A 313 -10.05 -15.35 19.19
C GLU A 313 -10.72 -14.57 20.34
N LYS A 314 -10.40 -13.27 20.48
CA LYS A 314 -10.81 -12.45 21.63
C LYS A 314 -12.01 -11.55 21.34
N GLY A 315 -12.22 -11.16 20.08
CA GLY A 315 -13.31 -10.26 19.69
C GLY A 315 -13.24 -8.86 20.31
N VAL A 316 -12.06 -8.42 20.78
CA VAL A 316 -11.92 -7.15 21.51
C VAL A 316 -11.77 -5.94 20.59
N VAL A 317 -11.34 -6.16 19.34
CA VAL A 317 -11.21 -5.14 18.29
C VAL A 317 -12.11 -5.48 17.10
N ASN A 318 -12.65 -4.46 16.43
CA ASN A 318 -13.42 -4.58 15.20
C ASN A 318 -12.49 -4.65 13.97
N SER A 319 -11.33 -3.99 14.03
CA SER A 319 -10.27 -4.01 13.02
C SER A 319 -8.91 -3.78 13.66
N ILE A 320 -7.84 -4.35 13.08
CA ILE A 320 -6.47 -4.20 13.56
C ILE A 320 -5.46 -4.32 12.40
N TYR A 321 -4.38 -3.57 12.45
CA TYR A 321 -3.30 -3.54 11.46
C TYR A 321 -1.97 -3.14 12.11
N SER A 322 -0.86 -3.36 11.41
CA SER A 322 0.44 -2.76 11.79
C SER A 322 1.32 -2.45 10.57
N TYR A 323 2.11 -1.39 10.65
CA TYR A 323 3.08 -0.98 9.64
C TYR A 323 4.34 -0.37 10.27
N ALA A 324 5.43 -0.35 9.53
CA ALA A 324 6.58 0.50 9.82
C ALA A 324 6.53 1.74 8.91
N PHE A 325 6.75 2.92 9.49
CA PHE A 325 7.02 4.17 8.79
C PHE A 325 8.51 4.46 8.98
N THR A 326 9.30 4.24 7.94
CA THR A 326 10.77 4.36 7.96
C THR A 326 11.21 5.31 6.84
N PRO A 327 11.07 6.63 7.04
CA PRO A 327 11.53 7.64 6.09
C PRO A 327 13.04 7.89 6.28
N LYS A 328 13.55 8.93 5.64
CA LYS A 328 14.94 9.42 5.71
C LYS A 328 15.52 9.55 7.12
N ASP A 329 14.75 10.08 8.07
CA ASP A 329 15.12 10.21 9.49
C ASP A 329 14.38 9.17 10.37
N PRO A 330 14.76 8.95 11.64
CA PRO A 330 14.15 7.94 12.51
C PRO A 330 12.61 8.04 12.63
N GLY A 331 11.91 7.02 12.13
CA GLY A 331 10.46 7.01 11.98
C GLY A 331 9.69 6.36 13.14
N LEU A 332 8.60 5.64 12.82
CA LEU A 332 7.69 5.00 13.79
C LEU A 332 7.32 3.57 13.36
N PHE A 333 7.32 2.62 14.30
CA PHE A 333 6.53 1.39 14.16
C PHE A 333 5.15 1.61 14.77
N VAL A 334 4.09 1.24 14.05
CA VAL A 334 2.70 1.55 14.43
C VAL A 334 1.83 0.30 14.41
N VAL A 335 1.08 0.07 15.49
CA VAL A 335 -0.10 -0.81 15.52
C VAL A 335 -1.34 0.06 15.70
N GLY A 336 -2.43 -0.22 15.01
CA GLY A 336 -3.67 0.54 15.18
C GLY A 336 -4.92 -0.23 14.78
N GLY A 337 -6.09 0.36 15.02
CA GLY A 337 -7.37 -0.30 14.72
C GLY A 337 -8.60 0.42 15.26
N THR A 338 -9.74 -0.26 15.19
CA THR A 338 -11.03 0.17 15.77
C THR A 338 -11.57 -0.87 16.75
N LEU A 339 -12.36 -0.41 17.72
CA LEU A 339 -12.90 -1.22 18.81
C LEU A 339 -14.23 -0.64 19.32
N LYS A 340 -14.98 -1.43 20.10
CA LYS A 340 -16.07 -0.89 20.89
C LYS A 340 -15.52 -0.22 22.16
N PRO A 341 -16.03 0.94 22.60
CA PRO A 341 -15.42 1.70 23.70
C PRO A 341 -15.27 0.89 25.00
N GLU A 342 -16.20 -0.01 25.31
CA GLU A 342 -16.14 -0.91 26.47
C GLU A 342 -14.93 -1.85 26.47
N ASN A 343 -14.41 -2.21 25.28
CA ASN A 343 -13.28 -3.11 25.14
C ASN A 343 -11.91 -2.42 25.28
N ALA A 344 -11.85 -1.08 25.37
CA ALA A 344 -10.61 -0.30 25.22
C ALA A 344 -9.44 -0.77 26.12
N LYS A 345 -9.72 -1.20 27.36
CA LYS A 345 -8.71 -1.70 28.31
C LYS A 345 -8.19 -3.09 27.93
N GLU A 346 -9.08 -3.99 27.55
CA GLU A 346 -8.71 -5.36 27.18
C GLU A 346 -8.05 -5.41 25.80
N ALA A 347 -8.54 -4.63 24.83
CA ALA A 347 -7.87 -4.47 23.54
C ALA A 347 -6.43 -3.97 23.70
N LEU A 348 -6.20 -2.92 24.50
CA LEU A 348 -4.84 -2.44 24.78
C LEU A 348 -3.97 -3.54 25.42
N LYS A 349 -4.51 -4.27 26.40
CA LYS A 349 -3.83 -5.38 27.09
C LYS A 349 -3.44 -6.51 26.14
N GLU A 350 -4.34 -6.99 25.30
CA GLU A 350 -4.08 -8.10 24.37
C GLU A 350 -3.15 -7.69 23.20
N VAL A 351 -3.26 -6.45 22.70
CA VAL A 351 -2.31 -5.94 21.67
C VAL A 351 -0.89 -5.83 22.23
N LEU A 352 -0.73 -5.29 23.44
CA LEU A 352 0.58 -5.26 24.13
C LEU A 352 1.11 -6.67 24.42
N THR A 353 0.21 -7.61 24.73
CA THR A 353 0.55 -9.02 24.98
C THR A 353 1.21 -9.64 23.75
N GLU A 354 0.61 -9.52 22.57
CA GLU A 354 1.19 -10.06 21.33
C GLU A 354 2.47 -9.33 20.88
N LEU A 355 2.52 -8.00 21.03
CA LEU A 355 3.73 -7.22 20.76
C LEU A 355 4.93 -7.67 21.61
N TYR A 356 4.70 -7.91 22.90
CA TYR A 356 5.78 -8.23 23.84
C TYR A 356 6.13 -9.73 23.86
N ARG A 357 5.24 -10.63 23.40
CA ARG A 357 5.61 -12.04 23.11
C ARG A 357 6.77 -12.13 22.13
N LEU A 358 6.82 -11.29 21.09
CA LEU A 358 7.90 -11.28 20.09
C LEU A 358 9.30 -10.94 20.66
N LYS A 359 9.39 -10.50 21.93
CA LYS A 359 10.64 -10.23 22.64
C LYS A 359 11.28 -11.49 23.23
N SER A 360 10.57 -12.61 23.29
CA SER A 360 11.04 -13.88 23.87
C SER A 360 10.67 -15.09 23.02
N GLU A 361 9.52 -15.03 22.35
CA GLU A 361 8.97 -16.07 21.51
C GLU A 361 9.57 -16.03 20.10
N LYS A 362 10.22 -17.12 19.67
CA LYS A 362 10.70 -17.24 18.28
C LYS A 362 9.53 -17.40 17.33
N VAL A 363 9.39 -16.50 16.36
CA VAL A 363 8.48 -16.64 15.22
C VAL A 363 8.75 -17.91 14.40
N SER A 364 7.74 -18.37 13.69
CA SER A 364 7.76 -19.62 12.92
C SER A 364 8.55 -19.52 11.63
N THR A 365 8.98 -20.67 11.10
CA THR A 365 9.60 -20.69 9.77
C THR A 365 8.57 -20.26 8.73
N ARG A 366 7.33 -20.77 8.76
CA ARG A 366 6.27 -20.29 7.84
C ARG A 366 5.72 -18.91 8.20
N GLU A 367 5.73 -18.45 9.46
CA GLU A 367 5.43 -17.03 9.76
C GLU A 367 6.48 -16.10 9.11
N LEU A 368 7.76 -16.40 9.32
CA LEU A 368 8.89 -15.60 8.82
C LEU A 368 8.98 -15.65 7.29
N GLU A 369 8.90 -16.83 6.69
CA GLU A 369 8.93 -16.98 5.24
C GLU A 369 7.62 -16.49 4.58
N LYS A 370 6.45 -16.53 5.25
CA LYS A 370 5.24 -15.80 4.77
C LYS A 370 5.53 -14.31 4.72
N ALA A 371 6.04 -13.73 5.81
CA ALA A 371 6.30 -12.30 5.90
C ALA A 371 7.30 -11.82 4.82
N LYS A 372 8.39 -12.56 4.59
CA LYS A 372 9.35 -12.29 3.50
C LYS A 372 8.68 -12.37 2.12
N VAL A 373 7.96 -13.45 1.85
CA VAL A 373 7.27 -13.67 0.58
C VAL A 373 6.20 -12.60 0.32
N ASN A 374 5.50 -12.14 1.35
CA ASN A 374 4.54 -11.05 1.23
C ASN A 374 5.25 -9.74 0.83
N ILE A 375 6.32 -9.33 1.53
CA ILE A 375 7.09 -8.11 1.21
C ILE A 375 7.72 -8.18 -0.20
N GLU A 376 8.22 -9.35 -0.61
CA GLU A 376 8.68 -9.62 -1.97
C GLU A 376 7.54 -9.46 -2.99
N SER A 377 6.36 -10.01 -2.70
CA SER A 377 5.18 -9.94 -3.56
C SER A 377 4.63 -8.52 -3.68
N ASP A 378 4.48 -7.78 -2.59
CA ASP A 378 4.03 -6.39 -2.55
C ASP A 378 4.94 -5.49 -3.42
N THR A 379 6.24 -5.77 -3.40
CA THR A 379 7.25 -5.09 -4.22
C THR A 379 7.11 -5.45 -5.70
N ILE A 380 6.81 -6.72 -6.02
CA ILE A 380 6.53 -7.18 -7.39
C ILE A 380 5.22 -6.58 -7.93
N TYR A 381 4.13 -6.63 -7.17
CA TYR A 381 2.82 -6.05 -7.55
C TYR A 381 2.91 -4.56 -7.82
N THR A 382 3.66 -3.82 -6.98
CA THR A 382 3.94 -2.39 -7.22
C THR A 382 4.55 -2.16 -8.61
N LYS A 383 5.44 -3.06 -9.05
CA LYS A 383 6.15 -2.97 -10.33
C LYS A 383 5.36 -3.45 -11.54
N GLU A 384 4.11 -3.88 -11.41
CA GLU A 384 3.28 -4.23 -12.59
C GLU A 384 2.97 -3.01 -13.49
N THR A 385 3.10 -1.79 -12.96
CA THR A 385 2.84 -0.55 -13.69
C THR A 385 4.09 0.28 -13.88
N MET A 386 4.20 0.98 -15.02
CA MET A 386 5.29 1.94 -15.27
C MET A 386 5.35 3.03 -14.19
N GLN A 387 4.19 3.43 -13.66
CA GLN A 387 4.10 4.40 -12.56
C GLN A 387 4.71 3.87 -11.26
N GLY A 388 4.40 2.63 -10.88
CA GLY A 388 4.95 2.01 -9.68
C GLY A 388 6.45 1.70 -9.79
N GLN A 389 6.92 1.31 -10.99
CA GLN A 389 8.36 1.24 -11.31
C GLN A 389 9.02 2.62 -11.13
N ALA A 390 8.49 3.66 -11.78
CA ALA A 390 8.98 5.04 -11.66
C ALA A 390 8.86 5.62 -10.24
N GLN A 391 7.95 5.09 -9.41
CA GLN A 391 7.81 5.46 -8.01
C GLN A 391 8.86 4.79 -7.12
N LYS A 392 9.08 3.49 -7.26
CA LYS A 392 10.15 2.78 -6.52
C LYS A 392 11.53 3.35 -6.83
N LEU A 393 11.85 3.55 -8.10
CA LEU A 393 13.12 4.13 -8.55
C LEU A 393 13.36 5.54 -7.98
N GLY A 394 12.34 6.40 -7.98
CA GLY A 394 12.42 7.75 -7.44
C GLY A 394 12.56 7.78 -5.92
N TYR A 395 11.71 7.04 -5.22
CA TYR A 395 11.70 6.93 -3.76
C TYR A 395 13.07 6.51 -3.21
N PHE A 396 13.65 5.42 -3.73
CA PHE A 396 14.96 4.96 -3.25
C PHE A 396 16.09 5.96 -3.59
N GLU A 397 16.04 6.66 -4.73
CA GLU A 397 17.00 7.72 -5.07
C GLU A 397 16.87 8.98 -4.18
N VAL A 398 15.68 9.30 -3.69
CA VAL A 398 15.42 10.47 -2.83
C VAL A 398 15.78 10.19 -1.37
N GLU A 399 15.33 9.05 -0.84
CA GLU A 399 15.52 8.67 0.57
C GLU A 399 16.92 8.14 0.83
N THR A 400 17.42 7.23 -0.02
CA THR A 400 18.68 6.50 0.23
C THR A 400 19.87 7.07 -0.54
N GLY A 401 19.62 7.70 -1.69
CA GLY A 401 20.64 8.16 -2.64
C GLY A 401 21.03 7.14 -3.72
N ASP A 402 20.47 5.92 -3.67
CA ASP A 402 20.69 4.86 -4.65
C ASP A 402 19.39 4.14 -5.01
N PHE A 403 18.93 4.30 -6.26
CA PHE A 403 17.79 3.55 -6.80
C PHE A 403 17.95 2.02 -6.78
N ILE A 404 19.19 1.50 -6.68
CA ILE A 404 19.48 0.06 -6.61
C ILE A 404 19.21 -0.50 -5.19
N PHE A 405 19.06 0.37 -4.17
CA PHE A 405 18.88 -0.03 -2.77
C PHE A 405 17.72 -1.01 -2.56
N GLU A 406 16.66 -0.97 -3.38
CA GLU A 406 15.57 -1.95 -3.34
C GLU A 406 16.05 -3.41 -3.40
N LYS A 407 17.09 -3.68 -4.20
CA LYS A 407 17.69 -5.02 -4.30
C LYS A 407 18.44 -5.38 -3.02
N GLU A 408 19.21 -4.45 -2.45
CA GLU A 408 19.87 -4.66 -1.16
C GLU A 408 18.84 -4.89 -0.04
N TYR A 409 17.77 -4.12 -0.04
CA TYR A 409 16.63 -4.24 0.89
C TYR A 409 15.97 -5.62 0.79
N LEU A 410 15.55 -6.07 -0.40
CA LEU A 410 14.96 -7.40 -0.58
C LEU A 410 15.96 -8.52 -0.23
N GLU A 411 17.24 -8.35 -0.56
CA GLU A 411 18.29 -9.25 -0.09
C GLU A 411 18.41 -9.27 1.44
N LYS A 412 18.32 -8.14 2.14
CA LYS A 412 18.29 -8.08 3.62
C LYS A 412 17.02 -8.74 4.17
N VAL A 413 15.84 -8.47 3.64
CA VAL A 413 14.56 -9.12 4.00
C VAL A 413 14.69 -10.65 3.91
N SER A 414 15.21 -11.17 2.79
CA SER A 414 15.42 -12.62 2.61
C SER A 414 16.32 -13.25 3.69
N LYS A 415 17.30 -12.47 4.20
CA LYS A 415 18.32 -12.90 5.17
C LYS A 415 17.87 -12.74 6.64
N VAL A 416 16.71 -12.12 6.92
CA VAL A 416 16.17 -11.98 8.29
C VAL A 416 15.94 -13.35 8.95
N ARG A 417 16.33 -13.48 10.22
CA ARG A 417 16.13 -14.69 11.05
C ARG A 417 15.25 -14.41 12.26
N ALA A 418 14.73 -15.46 12.90
CA ALA A 418 13.90 -15.33 14.11
C ALA A 418 14.66 -14.69 15.30
N GLU A 419 15.99 -14.82 15.32
CA GLU A 419 16.87 -14.13 16.27
C GLU A 419 16.93 -12.62 16.04
N ASP A 420 16.91 -12.17 14.77
CA ASP A 420 16.88 -10.76 14.41
C ASP A 420 15.53 -10.13 14.79
N VAL A 421 14.43 -10.85 14.54
CA VAL A 421 13.07 -10.49 14.98
C VAL A 421 13.01 -10.26 16.49
N ILE A 422 13.53 -11.19 17.30
CA ILE A 422 13.62 -11.04 18.76
C ILE A 422 14.51 -9.84 19.17
N ARG A 423 15.66 -9.68 18.52
CA ARG A 423 16.61 -8.58 18.78
C ARG A 423 15.96 -7.20 18.57
N VAL A 424 15.21 -7.05 17.47
CA VAL A 424 14.55 -5.80 17.07
C VAL A 424 13.31 -5.54 17.90
N ALA A 425 12.49 -6.55 18.21
CA ALA A 425 11.39 -6.42 19.16
C ALA A 425 11.88 -5.98 20.56
N ASN A 426 13.02 -6.50 21.04
CA ASN A 426 13.63 -6.05 22.30
C ASN A 426 14.18 -4.62 22.23
N LYS A 427 14.69 -4.17 21.08
CA LYS A 427 15.19 -2.80 20.88
C LYS A 427 14.06 -1.77 20.93
N TYR A 428 12.96 -2.02 20.22
CA TYR A 428 11.94 -1.01 19.95
C TYR A 428 10.65 -1.13 20.78
N PHE A 429 10.16 -2.34 21.08
CA PHE A 429 8.87 -2.54 21.75
C PHE A 429 9.00 -2.46 23.27
N ASN A 430 9.15 -1.24 23.80
CA ASN A 430 9.33 -0.98 25.23
C ASN A 430 8.45 0.20 25.70
N ASN A 431 7.95 0.14 26.94
CA ASN A 431 7.09 1.19 27.53
C ASN A 431 7.71 2.60 27.42
N ASN A 432 9.01 2.73 27.66
CA ASN A 432 9.75 4.00 27.58
C ASN A 432 9.95 4.53 26.16
N ASN A 433 9.65 3.74 25.12
CA ASN A 433 9.68 4.13 23.71
C ASN A 433 8.26 4.33 23.12
N MET A 434 7.20 4.12 23.92
CA MET A 434 5.83 3.95 23.42
C MET A 434 4.95 5.20 23.62
N THR A 435 4.18 5.52 22.59
CA THR A 435 3.19 6.59 22.54
C THR A 435 1.82 5.99 22.18
N PRO A 436 1.07 5.47 23.17
CA PRO A 436 -0.26 4.90 22.96
C PRO A 436 -1.35 5.99 22.96
N GLY A 437 -2.22 5.95 21.97
CA GLY A 437 -3.32 6.88 21.79
C GLY A 437 -4.66 6.17 21.64
N LEU A 438 -5.72 6.75 22.22
CA LEU A 438 -7.10 6.37 21.91
C LEU A 438 -7.94 7.61 21.53
N LEU A 439 -8.94 7.40 20.68
CA LEU A 439 -9.99 8.37 20.36
C LEU A 439 -11.33 7.66 20.58
N LEU A 440 -12.11 8.13 21.56
CA LEU A 440 -13.34 7.50 22.02
C LEU A 440 -14.57 8.44 21.88
N PRO A 441 -15.80 7.88 21.79
CA PRO A 441 -17.02 8.66 21.84
C PRO A 441 -17.13 9.49 23.11
N SER A 442 -17.71 10.69 23.00
CA SER A 442 -17.72 11.68 24.08
C SER A 442 -18.54 11.26 25.30
N ASP A 443 -19.51 10.37 25.12
CA ASP A 443 -20.32 9.75 26.17
C ASP A 443 -19.71 8.46 26.74
N SER A 444 -18.69 7.90 26.06
CA SER A 444 -18.18 6.54 26.26
C SER A 444 -16.65 6.50 26.46
N VAL A 445 -16.09 7.49 27.18
CA VAL A 445 -14.67 7.51 27.54
C VAL A 445 -14.42 6.54 28.70
N THR A 446 -14.02 5.31 28.37
CA THR A 446 -13.91 4.18 29.33
C THR A 446 -12.56 4.03 30.01
N ILE A 447 -11.50 4.63 29.46
CA ILE A 447 -10.10 4.52 29.92
C ILE A 447 -9.45 5.90 30.01
N ASN A 448 -8.58 6.09 31.01
CA ASN A 448 -7.77 7.31 31.16
C ASN A 448 -6.26 7.04 31.06
N VAL A 449 -5.47 8.11 30.90
CA VAL A 449 -4.01 8.04 30.67
C VAL A 449 -3.22 7.29 31.74
N ASN A 450 -3.66 7.27 33.01
CA ASN A 450 -2.97 6.52 34.07
C ASN A 450 -3.24 5.01 33.98
N GLU A 451 -4.45 4.62 33.57
CA GLU A 451 -4.78 3.20 33.33
C GLU A 451 -4.01 2.65 32.13
N ILE A 452 -3.77 3.46 31.10
CA ILE A 452 -2.90 3.10 29.97
C ILE A 452 -1.46 2.81 30.45
N LYS A 453 -0.92 3.61 31.39
CA LYS A 453 0.40 3.33 31.99
C LYS A 453 0.39 2.02 32.79
N GLN A 454 -0.61 1.83 33.65
CA GLN A 454 -0.72 0.61 34.48
C GLN A 454 -0.80 -0.66 33.63
N ILE A 455 -1.66 -0.68 32.59
CA ILE A 455 -1.79 -1.84 31.69
C ILE A 455 -0.46 -2.16 30.98
N ALA A 456 0.29 -1.14 30.57
CA ALA A 456 1.60 -1.33 29.93
C ALA A 456 2.67 -1.86 30.90
N GLU A 457 2.64 -1.44 32.17
CA GLU A 457 3.52 -1.96 33.22
C GLU A 457 3.15 -3.40 33.59
N ASP A 458 1.86 -3.68 33.77
CA ASP A 458 1.33 -5.01 34.11
C ASP A 458 1.66 -6.04 33.02
N VAL A 459 1.37 -5.75 31.74
CA VAL A 459 1.64 -6.66 30.62
C VAL A 459 3.14 -6.93 30.45
N SER A 460 3.98 -5.90 30.61
CA SER A 460 5.44 -6.06 30.54
C SER A 460 6.03 -6.96 31.64
N SER A 461 5.28 -7.27 32.70
CA SER A 461 5.74 -8.13 33.81
C SER A 461 5.39 -9.62 33.63
N ASN A 462 4.35 -9.96 32.87
CA ASN A 462 3.71 -11.29 32.90
C ASN A 462 4.20 -12.28 31.81
N LEU A 463 4.91 -11.82 30.77
CA LEU A 463 5.06 -12.52 29.49
C LEU A 463 6.23 -13.54 29.38
N GLN A 464 6.40 -14.41 30.37
CA GLN A 464 7.55 -15.32 30.43
C GLN A 464 7.28 -16.78 29.96
N SER A 465 6.19 -17.09 29.23
CA SER A 465 5.80 -18.50 28.91
C SER A 465 5.02 -18.78 27.59
N GLU A 466 5.58 -19.68 26.75
CA GLU A 466 4.98 -20.66 25.77
C GLU A 466 4.48 -20.28 24.32
N SER A 467 4.75 -21.16 23.30
CA SER A 467 4.13 -21.23 21.92
C SER A 467 4.58 -22.42 20.99
N LYS A 468 3.90 -22.71 19.83
CA LYS A 468 4.42 -23.48 18.61
C LYS A 468 3.57 -23.50 17.27
N LYS A 469 3.85 -24.41 16.27
CA LYS A 469 3.91 -24.27 14.74
C LYS A 469 3.63 -25.62 13.95
N ASP A 470 3.62 -25.91 12.61
CA ASP A 470 3.78 -25.35 11.20
C ASP A 470 3.54 -26.54 10.12
N SER A 471 3.44 -26.54 8.75
CA SER A 471 3.10 -25.61 7.60
C SER A 471 3.19 -26.17 6.10
N SER A 472 2.38 -25.68 5.10
CA SER A 472 2.61 -25.59 3.58
C SER A 472 2.55 -26.85 2.62
N LYS A 473 2.58 -26.94 1.23
CA LYS A 473 2.41 -26.10 -0.04
C LYS A 473 2.07 -27.01 -1.35
N PRO A 474 2.49 -26.93 -2.69
CA PRO A 474 1.98 -26.11 -3.91
C PRO A 474 2.13 -26.79 -5.44
N LYS A 475 1.81 -26.55 -6.81
CA LYS A 475 1.07 -25.80 -8.01
C LYS A 475 1.05 -26.69 -9.36
N GLU A 476 0.53 -26.43 -10.63
CA GLU A 476 0.37 -25.32 -11.70
C GLU A 476 -0.47 -25.82 -12.96
N GLU A 477 -1.10 -25.14 -13.98
CA GLU A 477 -1.31 -23.74 -14.54
C GLU A 477 -2.65 -23.56 -15.42
N VAL A 478 -2.74 -22.68 -16.48
CA VAL A 478 -3.93 -21.85 -16.93
C VAL A 478 -3.90 -21.36 -18.44
N PHE A 479 -4.80 -21.40 -19.48
CA PHE A 479 -6.00 -22.17 -20.02
C PHE A 479 -7.46 -21.58 -20.30
N LYS A 480 -7.76 -20.70 -21.31
CA LYS A 480 -9.14 -20.18 -21.69
C LYS A 480 -10.02 -21.07 -22.62
N THR A 481 -11.30 -21.29 -22.27
CA THR A 481 -12.32 -21.99 -23.12
C THR A 481 -13.80 -21.73 -22.69
N LYS A 482 -14.77 -22.49 -23.20
CA LYS A 482 -16.12 -22.67 -22.61
C LYS A 482 -16.33 -24.14 -22.25
N LEU A 483 -16.76 -24.40 -21.02
CA LEU A 483 -16.95 -25.74 -20.46
C LEU A 483 -18.31 -26.34 -20.86
N GLU A 484 -18.43 -27.67 -20.82
CA GLU A 484 -19.65 -28.41 -21.20
C GLU A 484 -20.86 -28.05 -20.34
N ASN A 485 -20.64 -27.74 -19.05
CA ASN A 485 -21.67 -27.25 -18.12
C ASN A 485 -22.11 -25.80 -18.40
N GLY A 486 -21.57 -25.14 -19.43
CA GLY A 486 -21.94 -23.79 -19.86
C GLY A 486 -21.08 -22.67 -19.27
N ILE A 487 -20.22 -22.94 -18.28
CA ILE A 487 -19.31 -21.94 -17.69
C ILE A 487 -18.35 -21.41 -18.77
N THR A 488 -18.17 -20.09 -18.82
CA THR A 488 -17.18 -19.44 -19.69
C THR A 488 -15.88 -19.26 -18.92
N LEU A 489 -14.85 -20.04 -19.25
CA LEU A 489 -13.58 -20.08 -18.54
C LEU A 489 -12.61 -19.05 -19.15
N LEU A 490 -12.45 -17.90 -18.50
CA LEU A 490 -11.53 -16.83 -18.93
C LEU A 490 -10.23 -16.91 -18.15
N VAL A 491 -9.21 -17.50 -18.76
CA VAL A 491 -8.01 -17.99 -18.07
C VAL A 491 -6.80 -17.70 -18.99
N LYS A 492 -5.88 -16.85 -18.53
CA LYS A 492 -4.83 -16.17 -19.32
C LYS A 492 -3.45 -16.48 -18.75
N GLU A 493 -2.61 -17.12 -19.55
CA GLU A 493 -1.17 -17.32 -19.28
C GLU A 493 -0.43 -15.97 -19.24
N ASN A 494 0.49 -15.79 -18.29
CA ASN A 494 1.23 -14.54 -18.11
C ASN A 494 2.51 -14.73 -17.25
N HIS A 495 3.58 -15.26 -17.84
CA HIS A 495 4.81 -15.59 -17.10
C HIS A 495 5.67 -14.38 -16.66
N THR A 496 5.21 -13.13 -16.84
CA THR A 496 5.96 -11.90 -16.48
C THR A 496 6.26 -11.82 -14.98
N VAL A 497 5.36 -12.36 -14.16
CA VAL A 497 5.45 -12.38 -12.70
C VAL A 497 4.96 -13.73 -12.20
N PRO A 498 5.61 -14.34 -11.19
CA PRO A 498 5.23 -15.66 -10.70
C PRO A 498 4.00 -15.56 -9.79
N ILE A 499 2.81 -15.39 -10.38
CA ILE A 499 1.46 -15.30 -9.77
C ILE A 499 0.37 -15.92 -10.66
N PHE A 500 -0.76 -16.29 -10.06
CA PHE A 500 -2.04 -16.53 -10.75
C PHE A 500 -3.20 -15.90 -9.97
N ALA A 501 -4.29 -15.62 -10.67
CA ALA A 501 -5.56 -15.21 -10.08
C ALA A 501 -6.73 -15.97 -10.73
N ALA A 502 -7.71 -16.37 -9.93
CA ALA A 502 -8.98 -16.91 -10.40
C ALA A 502 -10.15 -16.15 -9.77
N ARG A 503 -11.21 -15.90 -10.56
CA ARG A 503 -12.40 -15.15 -10.12
C ARG A 503 -13.65 -15.83 -10.66
N ALA A 504 -14.54 -16.24 -9.76
CA ALA A 504 -15.81 -16.86 -10.08
C ALA A 504 -16.91 -15.83 -9.86
N VAL A 505 -17.60 -15.43 -10.94
CA VAL A 505 -18.51 -14.29 -10.93
C VAL A 505 -19.91 -14.73 -11.34
N PHE A 506 -20.89 -14.50 -10.47
CA PHE A 506 -22.30 -14.80 -10.71
C PHE A 506 -23.10 -13.51 -10.85
N LEU A 507 -24.15 -13.53 -11.69
CA LEU A 507 -25.11 -12.44 -11.80
C LEU A 507 -26.01 -12.42 -10.57
N ALA A 508 -25.73 -11.50 -9.65
CA ALA A 508 -26.38 -11.40 -8.35
C ALA A 508 -26.21 -9.97 -7.79
N GLY A 509 -26.01 -9.82 -6.48
CA GLY A 509 -25.85 -8.52 -5.85
C GLY A 509 -27.18 -7.75 -5.77
N VAL A 510 -27.09 -6.48 -5.36
CA VAL A 510 -28.25 -5.63 -5.02
C VAL A 510 -29.33 -5.60 -6.11
N ARG A 511 -29.00 -5.75 -7.41
CA ARG A 511 -29.96 -5.88 -8.53
C ARG A 511 -31.07 -6.91 -8.29
N PHE A 512 -30.78 -8.00 -7.57
CA PHE A 512 -31.71 -9.11 -7.32
C PHE A 512 -32.30 -9.09 -5.90
N GLU A 513 -32.00 -8.05 -5.12
CA GLU A 513 -32.48 -7.88 -3.74
C GLU A 513 -33.77 -7.04 -3.68
N ASN A 514 -34.46 -7.14 -2.55
CA ASN A 514 -35.65 -6.37 -2.21
C ASN A 514 -35.68 -6.04 -0.71
N GLU A 515 -36.67 -5.25 -0.27
CA GLU A 515 -36.84 -4.77 1.11
C GLU A 515 -36.80 -5.86 2.21
N LYS A 516 -37.01 -7.14 1.87
CA LYS A 516 -37.00 -8.28 2.80
C LYS A 516 -35.67 -9.06 2.85
N ASN A 517 -34.77 -8.86 1.89
CA ASN A 517 -33.50 -9.61 1.80
C ASN A 517 -32.31 -8.74 1.37
N ASN A 518 -32.39 -7.42 1.54
CA ASN A 518 -31.25 -6.55 1.24
C ASN A 518 -30.05 -6.87 2.15
N GLY A 519 -28.88 -7.04 1.55
CA GLY A 519 -27.67 -7.53 2.21
C GLY A 519 -27.47 -9.05 2.11
N ILE A 520 -28.44 -9.80 1.56
CA ILE A 520 -28.29 -11.26 1.40
C ILE A 520 -27.09 -11.61 0.50
N SER A 521 -26.78 -10.79 -0.50
CA SER A 521 -25.62 -10.99 -1.37
C SER A 521 -24.30 -10.72 -0.64
N ASN A 522 -24.31 -9.84 0.36
CA ASN A 522 -23.12 -9.44 1.11
C ASN A 522 -22.78 -10.45 2.19
N ILE A 523 -23.78 -10.94 2.94
CA ILE A 523 -23.56 -12.05 3.87
C ILE A 523 -23.29 -13.36 3.12
N LEU A 524 -23.88 -13.59 1.93
CA LEU A 524 -23.55 -14.77 1.13
C LEU A 524 -22.11 -14.73 0.60
N SER A 525 -21.58 -13.55 0.24
CA SER A 525 -20.19 -13.45 -0.21
C SER A 525 -19.22 -13.69 0.94
N ASP A 526 -19.40 -12.96 2.04
CA ASP A 526 -18.63 -13.09 3.28
C ASP A 526 -18.66 -14.53 3.85
N MET A 527 -19.72 -15.29 3.57
CA MET A 527 -19.86 -16.68 4.02
C MET A 527 -19.24 -17.75 3.10
N PHE A 528 -18.84 -17.45 1.85
CA PHE A 528 -18.24 -18.48 0.98
C PHE A 528 -16.95 -19.06 1.60
N THR A 529 -16.08 -18.19 2.11
CA THR A 529 -14.78 -18.56 2.68
C THR A 529 -14.86 -19.07 4.12
N ARG A 530 -16.06 -19.07 4.74
CA ARG A 530 -16.28 -19.40 6.16
C ARG A 530 -16.75 -20.85 6.41
N GLY A 531 -16.48 -21.77 5.49
CA GLY A 531 -16.61 -23.22 5.72
C GLY A 531 -17.23 -24.01 4.56
N THR A 532 -16.68 -25.19 4.30
CA THR A 532 -17.20 -26.18 3.35
C THR A 532 -17.67 -27.45 4.07
N ASP A 533 -18.20 -28.43 3.34
CA ASP A 533 -18.50 -29.75 3.90
C ASP A 533 -17.25 -30.53 4.37
N THR A 534 -16.04 -30.07 3.99
CA THR A 534 -14.76 -30.76 4.33
C THR A 534 -13.76 -29.90 5.11
N ARG A 535 -13.97 -28.58 5.21
CA ARG A 535 -13.07 -27.61 5.85
C ARG A 535 -13.83 -26.62 6.72
N SER A 536 -13.29 -26.28 7.89
CA SER A 536 -13.74 -25.11 8.66
C SER A 536 -13.25 -23.80 8.03
N ALA A 537 -13.76 -22.67 8.52
CA ALA A 537 -13.23 -21.34 8.18
C ALA A 537 -11.73 -21.22 8.51
N GLU A 538 -11.29 -21.79 9.64
CA GLU A 538 -9.88 -21.82 10.04
C GLU A 538 -9.05 -22.66 9.08
N ASP A 539 -9.52 -23.84 8.67
CA ASP A 539 -8.82 -24.68 7.69
C ASP A 539 -8.67 -23.96 6.34
N ILE A 540 -9.71 -23.27 5.86
CA ILE A 540 -9.68 -22.50 4.60
C ILE A 540 -8.60 -21.41 4.69
N ALA A 541 -8.63 -20.57 5.71
CA ALA A 541 -7.66 -19.49 5.90
C ALA A 541 -6.24 -20.05 6.10
N VAL A 542 -6.07 -21.04 6.97
CA VAL A 542 -4.76 -21.66 7.27
C VAL A 542 -4.19 -22.40 6.07
N GLU A 543 -5.00 -23.05 5.23
CA GLU A 543 -4.53 -23.60 3.95
C GLU A 543 -4.14 -22.48 2.98
N ILE A 544 -5.05 -21.56 2.65
CA ILE A 544 -4.85 -20.46 1.68
C ILE A 544 -3.63 -19.61 2.02
N GLU A 545 -3.49 -19.17 3.27
CA GLU A 545 -2.34 -18.37 3.67
C GLU A 545 -1.05 -19.21 3.80
N SER A 546 -1.15 -20.54 4.01
CA SER A 546 0.02 -21.40 3.82
C SER A 546 0.49 -21.41 2.37
N LEU A 547 -0.43 -21.26 1.42
CA LEU A 547 -0.16 -21.18 -0.01
C LEU A 547 0.35 -19.79 -0.43
N ALA A 548 0.44 -18.80 0.48
CA ALA A 548 0.65 -17.39 0.11
C ALA A 548 -0.37 -17.01 -0.98
N ALA A 549 -1.62 -17.06 -0.55
CA ALA A 549 -2.80 -16.76 -1.33
C ALA A 549 -3.75 -15.92 -0.47
N GLU A 550 -4.62 -15.18 -1.13
CA GLU A 550 -5.71 -14.38 -0.57
C GLU A 550 -7.01 -14.91 -1.21
N ILE A 551 -8.07 -15.16 -0.42
CA ILE A 551 -9.35 -15.64 -0.91
C ILE A 551 -10.50 -14.83 -0.29
N ASP A 552 -11.30 -14.21 -1.14
CA ASP A 552 -12.31 -13.25 -0.70
C ASP A 552 -13.62 -13.42 -1.45
N GLY A 553 -14.70 -13.50 -0.68
CA GLY A 553 -16.04 -13.34 -1.20
C GLY A 553 -16.37 -11.86 -1.41
N PHE A 554 -16.68 -11.47 -2.65
CA PHE A 554 -17.10 -10.11 -2.97
C PHE A 554 -18.58 -10.03 -3.37
N SER A 555 -19.22 -8.89 -3.06
CA SER A 555 -20.56 -8.56 -3.53
C SER A 555 -20.63 -7.12 -4.05
N GLY A 556 -21.59 -6.84 -4.92
CA GLY A 556 -21.77 -5.51 -5.48
C GLY A 556 -23.21 -5.27 -5.96
N ARG A 557 -23.38 -4.35 -6.92
CA ARG A 557 -24.71 -4.00 -7.43
C ARG A 557 -25.25 -4.93 -8.52
N ASN A 558 -24.41 -5.70 -9.21
CA ASN A 558 -24.79 -6.60 -10.31
C ASN A 558 -24.15 -7.99 -10.26
N SER A 559 -23.30 -8.22 -9.25
CA SER A 559 -22.52 -9.45 -9.12
C SER A 559 -22.32 -9.84 -7.66
N ILE A 560 -22.08 -11.13 -7.48
CA ILE A 560 -21.43 -11.73 -6.31
C ILE A 560 -20.33 -12.65 -6.85
N GLY A 561 -19.37 -13.02 -6.03
CA GLY A 561 -18.38 -14.02 -6.41
C GLY A 561 -17.37 -14.32 -5.34
N VAL A 562 -16.41 -15.16 -5.71
CA VAL A 562 -15.18 -15.40 -4.96
C VAL A 562 -14.01 -15.00 -5.87
N ALA A 563 -13.04 -14.29 -5.31
CA ALA A 563 -11.73 -14.07 -5.91
C ALA A 563 -10.69 -14.88 -5.12
N VAL A 564 -9.70 -15.43 -5.82
CA VAL A 564 -8.49 -15.98 -5.19
C VAL A 564 -7.28 -15.55 -5.99
N GLU A 565 -6.22 -15.11 -5.30
CA GLU A 565 -4.93 -14.77 -5.90
C GLU A 565 -3.82 -15.49 -5.14
N SER A 566 -2.73 -15.84 -5.80
CA SER A 566 -1.57 -16.51 -5.19
C SER A 566 -0.36 -16.43 -6.12
N LEU A 567 0.83 -16.73 -5.62
CA LEU A 567 2.03 -16.89 -6.45
C LEU A 567 1.86 -17.97 -7.54
N SER A 568 2.75 -18.01 -8.52
CA SER A 568 3.19 -19.24 -9.19
C SER A 568 3.75 -20.19 -8.14
N LYS A 569 4.19 -21.38 -8.51
CA LYS A 569 4.63 -22.38 -7.54
C LYS A 569 3.62 -22.86 -6.46
N ASN A 570 2.32 -22.42 -6.33
CA ASN A 570 1.15 -23.00 -5.51
C ASN A 570 -0.33 -23.40 -5.96
N TYR A 571 -0.72 -23.58 -7.23
CA TYR A 571 -2.07 -23.64 -7.88
C TYR A 571 -3.06 -24.69 -7.39
N ASP A 572 -2.76 -26.00 -7.54
CA ASP A 572 -3.79 -27.03 -7.49
C ASP A 572 -4.54 -26.98 -6.17
N LYS A 573 -3.79 -26.84 -5.07
CA LYS A 573 -4.36 -26.65 -3.72
C LYS A 573 -5.18 -25.38 -3.59
N THR A 574 -4.73 -24.26 -4.14
CA THR A 574 -5.49 -22.99 -4.11
C THR A 574 -6.80 -23.13 -4.91
N MET A 575 -6.76 -23.80 -6.06
CA MET A 575 -7.92 -24.04 -6.92
C MET A 575 -8.86 -25.10 -6.36
N ASP A 576 -8.36 -26.14 -5.69
CA ASP A 576 -9.16 -27.11 -4.96
C ASP A 576 -9.98 -26.42 -3.87
N ILE A 577 -9.35 -25.57 -3.05
CA ILE A 577 -10.04 -24.82 -1.99
C ILE A 577 -11.04 -23.83 -2.61
N PHE A 578 -10.63 -23.09 -3.64
CA PHE A 578 -11.48 -22.14 -4.35
C PHE A 578 -12.70 -22.80 -5.00
N ALA A 579 -12.55 -24.00 -5.55
CA ALA A 579 -13.66 -24.80 -6.04
C ALA A 579 -14.55 -25.32 -4.90
N ASP A 580 -13.96 -25.79 -3.80
CA ASP A 580 -14.67 -26.32 -2.63
C ASP A 580 -15.57 -25.25 -1.97
N VAL A 581 -15.09 -24.02 -1.78
CA VAL A 581 -15.89 -22.90 -1.22
C VAL A 581 -17.02 -22.43 -2.13
N ILE A 582 -16.96 -22.74 -3.43
CA ILE A 582 -18.02 -22.42 -4.41
C ILE A 582 -19.02 -23.57 -4.53
N LEU A 583 -18.55 -24.82 -4.50
CA LEU A 583 -19.34 -26.02 -4.81
C LEU A 583 -19.97 -26.67 -3.58
N ASN A 584 -19.26 -26.68 -2.44
CA ASN A 584 -19.66 -27.36 -1.22
C ASN A 584 -19.69 -26.45 0.04
N PRO A 585 -20.12 -25.17 -0.02
CA PRO A 585 -20.16 -24.31 1.18
C PRO A 585 -21.19 -24.82 2.20
N SER A 586 -20.74 -25.11 3.42
CA SER A 586 -21.56 -25.71 4.49
C SER A 586 -22.35 -24.68 5.32
N PHE A 587 -22.04 -23.39 5.13
CA PHE A 587 -22.65 -22.24 5.78
C PHE A 587 -22.83 -22.41 7.33
N PRO A 588 -21.74 -22.57 8.10
CA PRO A 588 -21.84 -22.85 9.53
C PRO A 588 -22.59 -21.75 10.30
N VAL A 589 -23.60 -22.14 11.09
CA VAL A 589 -24.48 -21.17 11.80
C VAL A 589 -23.69 -20.20 12.69
N GLN A 590 -22.61 -20.67 13.33
CA GLN A 590 -21.76 -19.83 14.18
C GLN A 590 -21.08 -18.71 13.39
N GLU A 591 -20.64 -19.02 12.16
CA GLU A 591 -20.05 -18.05 11.24
C GLU A 591 -21.10 -17.13 10.62
N ILE A 592 -22.32 -17.61 10.33
CA ILE A 592 -23.43 -16.71 9.92
C ILE A 592 -23.73 -15.68 11.02
N GLU A 593 -23.75 -16.10 12.28
CA GLU A 593 -23.92 -15.18 13.42
C GLU A 593 -22.71 -14.25 13.60
N ARG A 594 -21.51 -14.65 13.19
CA ARG A 594 -20.28 -13.84 13.21
C ARG A 594 -20.27 -12.78 12.12
N ALA A 595 -20.38 -13.21 10.87
CA ALA A 595 -20.57 -12.38 9.68
C ALA A 595 -21.63 -11.30 9.94
N ARG A 596 -22.79 -11.67 10.51
CA ARG A 596 -23.84 -10.71 10.85
C ARG A 596 -23.39 -9.64 11.86
N ARG A 597 -22.59 -9.98 12.89
CA ARG A 597 -22.06 -8.98 13.84
C ARG A 597 -21.08 -8.01 13.17
N GLU A 598 -20.21 -8.53 12.32
CA GLU A 598 -19.17 -7.76 11.59
C GLU A 598 -19.79 -6.84 10.52
N ILE A 599 -20.81 -7.33 9.81
CA ILE A 599 -21.62 -6.54 8.86
C ILE A 599 -22.45 -5.48 9.61
N LEU A 600 -23.09 -5.79 10.74
CA LEU A 600 -23.84 -4.81 11.53
C LEU A 600 -22.97 -3.70 12.11
N ALA A 601 -21.75 -4.03 12.59
CA ALA A 601 -20.77 -3.02 12.99
C ALA A 601 -20.38 -2.13 11.79
N SER A 602 -20.09 -2.74 10.64
CA SER A 602 -19.76 -2.00 9.41
C SER A 602 -20.90 -1.11 8.92
N ILE A 603 -22.16 -1.53 9.03
CA ILE A 603 -23.35 -0.69 8.74
C ILE A 603 -23.42 0.49 9.72
N ASN A 604 -23.24 0.27 11.01
CA ASN A 604 -23.26 1.36 11.99
C ASN A 604 -22.16 2.40 11.71
N ARG A 605 -20.94 1.93 11.46
CA ARG A 605 -19.75 2.74 11.13
C ARG A 605 -19.89 3.54 9.82
N GLN A 606 -20.78 3.17 8.89
CA GLN A 606 -21.03 4.00 7.70
C GLN A 606 -21.54 5.41 8.06
N GLY A 607 -22.24 5.57 9.19
CA GLY A 607 -22.71 6.88 9.66
C GLY A 607 -21.59 7.85 10.01
N ASP A 608 -20.41 7.34 10.38
CA ASP A 608 -19.21 8.12 10.70
C ASP A 608 -18.47 8.59 9.43
N ASN A 609 -19.01 8.25 8.23
CA ASN A 609 -18.53 8.70 6.93
C ASN A 609 -19.61 9.52 6.22
N PRO A 610 -19.51 10.88 6.23
CA PRO A 610 -20.50 11.76 5.60
C PRO A 610 -20.68 11.51 4.10
N ILE A 611 -19.60 11.15 3.38
CA ILE A 611 -19.64 10.88 1.93
C ILE A 611 -20.46 9.61 1.64
N ARG A 612 -20.23 8.53 2.41
CA ARG A 612 -20.99 7.28 2.27
C ARG A 612 -22.47 7.50 2.62
N THR A 613 -22.74 8.24 3.69
CA THR A 613 -24.10 8.62 4.12
C THR A 613 -24.82 9.45 3.03
N ALA A 614 -24.12 10.42 2.42
CA ALA A 614 -24.66 11.21 1.32
C ALA A 614 -24.93 10.36 0.07
N ILE A 615 -24.03 9.45 -0.31
CA ILE A 615 -24.22 8.52 -1.44
C ILE A 615 -25.43 7.60 -1.21
N ASN A 616 -25.57 7.02 -0.03
CA ASN A 616 -26.73 6.18 0.31
C ASN A 616 -28.05 6.97 0.27
N THR A 617 -28.05 8.20 0.79
CA THR A 617 -29.21 9.11 0.75
C THR A 617 -29.58 9.51 -0.69
N PHE A 618 -28.58 9.84 -1.52
CA PHE A 618 -28.75 10.13 -2.93
C PHE A 618 -29.32 8.93 -3.71
N LEU A 619 -28.75 7.73 -3.56
CA LEU A 619 -29.20 6.53 -4.28
C LEU A 619 -30.60 6.10 -3.86
N SER A 620 -30.92 6.16 -2.56
CA SER A 620 -32.26 5.84 -2.05
C SER A 620 -33.35 6.84 -2.47
N THR A 621 -32.95 8.09 -2.76
CA THR A 621 -33.83 9.15 -3.33
C THR A 621 -33.99 9.01 -4.85
N LEU A 622 -32.88 8.81 -5.58
CA LEU A 622 -32.84 8.68 -7.05
C LEU A 622 -33.63 7.44 -7.53
N TYR A 623 -33.46 6.31 -6.86
CA TYR A 623 -34.09 5.05 -7.23
C TYR A 623 -35.33 4.79 -6.37
N ILE A 624 -36.49 5.33 -6.75
CA ILE A 624 -37.74 5.16 -5.99
C ILE A 624 -38.18 3.69 -5.88
N LYS A 625 -37.98 2.90 -6.95
CA LYS A 625 -38.41 1.48 -7.04
C LYS A 625 -37.32 0.49 -7.48
N HIS A 626 -36.20 0.97 -8.02
CA HIS A 626 -35.15 0.09 -8.53
C HIS A 626 -34.24 -0.39 -7.39
N PRO A 627 -33.83 -1.67 -7.33
CA PRO A 627 -33.06 -2.20 -6.20
C PRO A 627 -31.75 -1.47 -5.87
N TYR A 628 -31.12 -0.77 -6.84
CA TYR A 628 -29.95 0.09 -6.58
C TYR A 628 -30.16 1.17 -5.49
N ARG A 629 -31.42 1.42 -5.08
CA ARG A 629 -31.77 2.26 -3.93
C ARG A 629 -31.25 1.75 -2.59
N PHE A 630 -30.94 0.46 -2.50
CA PHE A 630 -30.46 -0.18 -1.27
C PHE A 630 -28.94 -0.05 -1.11
N ASP A 631 -28.48 -0.15 0.14
CA ASP A 631 -27.05 -0.28 0.46
C ASP A 631 -26.55 -1.65 0.01
N THR A 632 -25.26 -1.74 -0.34
CA THR A 632 -24.59 -3.01 -0.62
C THR A 632 -24.37 -3.86 0.63
N LEU A 633 -24.23 -3.27 1.83
CA LEU A 633 -24.07 -4.06 3.07
C LEU A 633 -25.37 -4.66 3.60
N GLY A 634 -26.53 -4.12 3.18
CA GLY A 634 -27.84 -4.43 3.76
C GLY A 634 -28.38 -3.33 4.67
N LYS A 635 -29.39 -3.67 5.49
CA LYS A 635 -29.93 -2.81 6.55
C LYS A 635 -30.14 -3.59 7.84
N THR A 636 -30.20 -2.86 8.96
CA THR A 636 -30.61 -3.34 10.29
C THR A 636 -32.10 -3.70 10.34
#